data_AF-A0A2D2DNK3-F1
#
_entry.id   AF-A0A2D2DNK3-F1
#
_cell.length_a   1.000
_cell.length_b   1.000
_cell.length_c   1.000
_cell.angle_alpha   90.00
_cell.angle_beta   90.00
_cell.angle_gamma   90.00
#
_symmetry.space_group_name_H-M   'P 1'
#
loop_
_entity.id
_entity.type
_entity.pdbx_description
1 polymer ?
#
loop_
_entity_poly.entity_id
_entity_poly.type
_entity_poly.pdbx_seq_one_letter_code
_entity_poly.pdbx_strand_id
1 'polypeptide(L)'
;MSSKVLWGEGLFLRPQHFQQQDQYHEHRLHESVKAVHPYAWGVNQLQVDRDALANNALRVLELSLRFQDGELVDAPGADALPETVDLSQLLQSQQSVTFYAALPAFKPFGGNFAPLGQTANAARFVQANADTPDLYTQAAQAQLTYLKKSVRLISEFEPRDSYTHFPLLRLRRVATGGFEMDPAFVPPSMSVRSAPILFLQLRRLIDALQAKVSALYGHHREPSKNVIEFRSGDMSSFWLLHTASTAYASLTHYFHHPGLHPERLYEALLGVAGALMTFSKSWTLADLPPYQHADPGPAFAKLNMIIRDLLDTVISSKYFAIALDLIKPSYYLGSLESGKIDDKTAFYLAVSANLPAIELVDVVPLRFKIGAPDDVEKFVLSAMPGVRLQHAPQVPPAVPVRPDTVYFTIEAKGQMYERMMQAQSISIYVPEGLRELTLELIAVTS
;
A
#
# COMPACT_ATOMS: atom_id res chain seq x y z
N MET A 1 -5.88 -33.61 -21.67
CA MET A 1 -7.09 -34.25 -21.11
C MET A 1 -6.75 -35.68 -20.75
N SER A 2 -6.93 -36.06 -19.48
CA SER A 2 -6.80 -37.45 -19.05
C SER A 2 -8.16 -38.16 -19.15
N SER A 3 -8.15 -39.40 -19.65
CA SER A 3 -9.36 -40.21 -19.87
C SER A 3 -9.67 -41.09 -18.66
N LYS A 4 -10.95 -41.33 -18.39
CA LYS A 4 -11.37 -42.23 -17.31
C LYS A 4 -11.06 -43.69 -17.66
N VAL A 5 -10.44 -44.42 -16.72
CA VAL A 5 -10.16 -45.85 -16.86
C VAL A 5 -11.44 -46.68 -16.72
N LEU A 6 -11.64 -47.65 -17.63
CA LEU A 6 -12.72 -48.64 -17.54
C LEU A 6 -12.29 -49.82 -16.66
N TRP A 7 -13.03 -50.05 -15.57
CA TRP A 7 -12.86 -51.19 -14.68
C TRP A 7 -13.86 -52.29 -15.06
N GLY A 8 -13.46 -53.16 -15.97
CA GLY A 8 -14.25 -54.31 -16.42
C GLY A 8 -13.96 -55.59 -15.63
N GLU A 9 -14.90 -56.53 -15.68
CA GLU A 9 -14.70 -57.88 -15.11
C GLU A 9 -13.56 -58.62 -15.82
N GLY A 10 -12.75 -59.36 -15.06
CA GLY A 10 -11.63 -60.14 -15.60
C GLY A 10 -10.40 -59.31 -15.99
N LEU A 11 -10.36 -58.01 -15.71
CA LEU A 11 -9.21 -57.15 -16.01
C LEU A 11 -7.97 -57.54 -15.17
N PHE A 12 -6.86 -57.82 -15.84
CA PHE A 12 -5.57 -58.05 -15.17
C PHE A 12 -4.91 -56.71 -14.79
N LEU A 13 -4.62 -56.50 -13.50
CA LEU A 13 -4.02 -55.26 -13.00
C LEU A 13 -2.61 -55.03 -13.53
N ARG A 14 -2.33 -53.80 -13.96
CA ARG A 14 -1.02 -53.33 -14.41
C ARG A 14 -0.78 -51.93 -13.84
N PRO A 15 0.49 -51.49 -13.67
CA PRO A 15 0.81 -50.16 -13.15
C PRO A 15 0.11 -49.01 -13.90
N GLN A 16 -0.08 -49.16 -15.21
CA GLN A 16 -0.73 -48.17 -16.06
C GLN A 16 -2.17 -47.86 -15.62
N HIS A 17 -2.91 -48.84 -15.09
CA HIS A 17 -4.29 -48.60 -14.63
C HIS A 17 -4.31 -47.60 -13.47
N PHE A 18 -3.41 -47.76 -12.50
CA PHE A 18 -3.29 -46.85 -11.35
C PHE A 18 -2.73 -45.50 -11.77
N GLN A 19 -1.66 -45.48 -12.58
CA GLN A 19 -1.05 -44.23 -13.07
C GLN A 19 -2.04 -43.36 -13.86
N GLN A 20 -2.85 -43.96 -14.74
CA GLN A 20 -3.85 -43.23 -15.51
C GLN A 20 -5.04 -42.80 -14.65
N GLN A 21 -5.44 -43.62 -13.67
CA GLN A 21 -6.47 -43.24 -12.70
C GLN A 21 -6.03 -42.03 -11.87
N ASP A 22 -4.80 -42.04 -11.34
CA ASP A 22 -4.24 -40.92 -10.58
C ASP A 22 -4.21 -39.65 -11.43
N GLN A 23 -3.65 -39.74 -12.65
CA GLN A 23 -3.59 -38.62 -13.58
C GLN A 23 -4.99 -38.07 -13.94
N TYR A 24 -6.01 -38.93 -14.05
CA TYR A 24 -7.40 -38.50 -14.27
C TYR A 24 -7.93 -37.65 -13.12
N HIS A 25 -7.70 -38.10 -11.87
CA HIS A 25 -8.15 -37.38 -10.69
C HIS A 25 -7.37 -36.08 -10.45
N GLU A 26 -6.05 -36.10 -10.62
CA GLU A 26 -5.19 -34.92 -10.53
C GLU A 26 -5.59 -33.86 -11.56
N HIS A 27 -5.82 -34.26 -12.83
CA HIS A 27 -6.26 -33.34 -13.86
C HIS A 27 -7.65 -32.75 -13.56
N ARG A 28 -8.60 -33.57 -13.11
CA ARG A 28 -9.94 -33.09 -12.72
C ARG A 28 -9.88 -32.10 -11.56
N LEU A 29 -9.02 -32.34 -10.58
CA LEU A 29 -8.78 -31.43 -9.47
C LEU A 29 -8.14 -30.11 -9.95
N HIS A 30 -7.12 -30.19 -10.80
CA HIS A 30 -6.48 -29.01 -11.38
C HIS A 30 -7.49 -28.11 -12.12
N GLU A 31 -8.28 -28.69 -13.04
CA GLU A 31 -9.28 -27.95 -13.80
C GLU A 31 -10.35 -27.32 -12.89
N SER A 32 -10.74 -28.03 -11.83
CA SER A 32 -11.73 -27.54 -10.86
C SER A 32 -11.19 -26.33 -10.08
N VAL A 33 -9.93 -26.35 -9.66
CA VAL A 33 -9.32 -25.19 -8.99
C VAL A 33 -9.09 -24.03 -9.95
N LYS A 34 -8.66 -24.31 -11.18
CA LYS A 34 -8.45 -23.30 -12.22
C LYS A 34 -9.75 -22.58 -12.60
N ALA A 35 -10.87 -23.29 -12.57
CA ALA A 35 -12.20 -22.72 -12.78
C ALA A 35 -12.61 -21.71 -11.68
N VAL A 36 -12.12 -21.90 -10.44
CA VAL A 36 -12.36 -20.96 -9.33
C VAL A 36 -11.39 -19.77 -9.39
N HIS A 37 -10.13 -19.99 -9.74
CA HIS A 37 -9.13 -18.93 -9.82
C HIS A 37 -8.06 -19.22 -10.89
N PRO A 38 -7.97 -18.42 -11.97
CA PRO A 38 -7.10 -18.72 -13.12
C PRO A 38 -5.60 -18.62 -12.79
N TYR A 39 -5.24 -17.82 -11.78
CA TYR A 39 -3.87 -17.64 -11.31
C TYR A 39 -3.54 -18.47 -10.06
N ALA A 40 -4.19 -19.60 -9.85
CA ALA A 40 -3.89 -20.49 -8.73
C ALA A 40 -2.57 -21.27 -8.93
N TRP A 41 -1.47 -20.56 -9.17
CA TRP A 41 -0.10 -21.07 -9.28
C TRP A 41 0.91 -20.00 -8.80
N GLY A 42 2.16 -20.39 -8.58
CA GLY A 42 3.23 -19.51 -8.09
C GLY A 42 3.81 -19.97 -6.75
N VAL A 43 4.45 -19.03 -6.06
CA VAL A 43 5.14 -19.23 -4.78
C VAL A 43 4.14 -19.18 -3.64
N ASN A 44 4.14 -20.21 -2.80
CA ASN A 44 3.47 -20.18 -1.49
C ASN A 44 4.47 -19.81 -0.39
N GLN A 45 5.66 -20.42 -0.39
CA GLN A 45 6.72 -20.16 0.56
C GLN A 45 8.11 -20.34 -0.07
N LEU A 46 9.03 -19.46 0.28
CA LEU A 46 10.43 -19.54 -0.13
C LEU A 46 11.31 -19.03 1.02
N GLN A 47 12.22 -19.88 1.49
CA GLN A 47 13.26 -19.48 2.43
C GLN A 47 14.63 -19.80 1.83
N VAL A 48 15.47 -18.77 1.70
CA VAL A 48 16.85 -18.87 1.21
C VAL A 48 17.79 -18.63 2.37
N ASP A 49 18.89 -19.36 2.37
CA ASP A 49 20.00 -19.16 3.29
C ASP A 49 20.77 -17.89 2.94
N ARG A 50 20.64 -16.87 3.79
CA ARG A 50 21.26 -15.56 3.57
C ARG A 50 22.79 -15.60 3.76
N ASP A 51 23.29 -16.45 4.64
CA ASP A 51 24.73 -16.55 4.91
C ASP A 51 25.42 -17.28 3.76
N ALA A 52 24.80 -18.35 3.24
CA ALA A 52 25.28 -19.00 2.02
C ALA A 52 25.25 -18.04 0.82
N LEU A 53 24.18 -17.25 0.69
CA LEU A 53 24.01 -16.29 -0.40
C LEU A 53 25.08 -15.19 -0.38
N ALA A 54 25.40 -14.67 0.80
CA ALA A 54 26.51 -13.72 0.99
C ALA A 54 27.87 -14.34 0.60
N ASN A 55 28.01 -15.66 0.71
CA ASN A 55 29.20 -16.42 0.33
C ASN A 55 29.10 -17.04 -1.08
N ASN A 56 28.36 -16.42 -2.00
CA ASN A 56 28.21 -16.84 -3.40
C ASN A 56 27.57 -18.23 -3.61
N ALA A 57 26.71 -18.70 -2.71
CA ALA A 57 25.97 -19.94 -2.86
C ALA A 57 24.46 -19.73 -2.67
N LEU A 58 23.66 -20.04 -3.68
CA LEU A 58 22.20 -20.02 -3.56
C LEU A 58 21.71 -21.36 -2.99
N ARG A 59 21.47 -21.38 -1.68
CA ARG A 59 20.91 -22.53 -0.97
C ARG A 59 19.49 -22.25 -0.49
N VAL A 60 18.56 -23.11 -0.88
CA VAL A 60 17.15 -23.06 -0.44
C VAL A 60 16.99 -23.91 0.82
N LEU A 61 16.30 -23.36 1.82
CA LEU A 61 15.99 -24.02 3.10
C LEU A 61 14.56 -24.55 3.13
N GLU A 62 13.63 -23.85 2.48
CA GLU A 62 12.22 -24.23 2.39
C GLU A 62 11.63 -23.72 1.09
N LEU A 63 10.77 -24.54 0.47
CA LEU A 63 10.18 -24.28 -0.83
C LEU A 63 8.80 -24.91 -0.93
N SER A 64 7.76 -24.08 -1.00
CA SER A 64 6.39 -24.51 -1.27
C SER A 64 5.88 -23.79 -2.52
N LEU A 65 5.60 -24.54 -3.57
CA LEU A 65 5.24 -24.02 -4.89
C LEU A 65 4.02 -24.73 -5.46
N ARG A 66 3.32 -24.02 -6.34
CA ARG A 66 2.33 -24.61 -7.24
C ARG A 66 2.64 -24.24 -8.68
N PHE A 67 2.81 -25.22 -9.55
CA PHE A 67 3.08 -25.00 -10.97
C PHE A 67 1.79 -24.79 -11.77
N GLN A 68 1.94 -24.23 -12.99
CA GLN A 68 0.83 -23.90 -13.88
C GLN A 68 0.03 -25.14 -14.35
N ASP A 69 0.66 -26.31 -14.33
CA ASP A 69 0.03 -27.61 -14.62
C ASP A 69 -0.70 -28.22 -13.41
N GLY A 70 -0.70 -27.51 -12.26
CA GLY A 70 -1.41 -27.89 -11.05
C GLY A 70 -0.57 -28.58 -9.99
N GLU A 71 0.69 -28.90 -10.32
CA GLU A 71 1.52 -29.68 -9.41
C GLU A 71 2.04 -28.90 -8.22
N LEU A 72 2.02 -29.58 -7.08
CA LEU A 72 2.40 -29.04 -5.79
C LEU A 72 3.76 -29.60 -5.42
N VAL A 73 4.64 -28.69 -5.01
CA VAL A 73 5.96 -29.02 -4.49
C VAL A 73 6.05 -28.49 -3.07
N ASP A 74 6.49 -29.35 -2.16
CA ASP A 74 6.70 -29.02 -0.76
C ASP A 74 8.02 -29.63 -0.26
N ALA A 75 9.07 -28.81 -0.18
CA ALA A 75 10.40 -29.22 0.22
C ALA A 75 10.86 -28.40 1.44
N PRO A 76 11.45 -29.03 2.48
CA PRO A 76 11.94 -30.42 2.52
C PRO A 76 10.91 -31.48 2.93
N GLY A 77 9.61 -31.14 3.00
CA GLY A 77 8.54 -32.03 3.43
C GLY A 77 8.37 -33.27 2.54
N ALA A 78 7.44 -33.21 1.59
CA ALA A 78 7.19 -34.30 0.65
C ALA A 78 8.33 -34.47 -0.38
N ASP A 79 8.93 -33.37 -0.81
CA ASP A 79 9.89 -33.29 -1.91
C ASP A 79 11.31 -32.94 -1.44
N ALA A 80 12.28 -33.10 -2.33
CA ALA A 80 13.66 -32.72 -2.07
C ALA A 80 13.87 -31.23 -2.37
N LEU A 81 14.73 -30.58 -1.60
CA LEU A 81 15.19 -29.22 -1.90
C LEU A 81 16.02 -29.23 -3.20
N PRO A 82 15.94 -28.16 -4.02
CA PRO A 82 16.76 -28.07 -5.22
C PRO A 82 18.25 -28.03 -4.87
N GLU A 83 19.09 -28.44 -5.82
CA GLU A 83 20.54 -28.39 -5.67
C GLU A 83 21.04 -26.95 -5.43
N THR A 84 22.09 -26.82 -4.62
CA THR A 84 22.71 -25.52 -4.35
C THR A 84 23.38 -25.01 -5.61
N VAL A 85 23.10 -23.76 -5.98
CA VAL A 85 23.72 -23.12 -7.15
C VAL A 85 24.96 -22.34 -6.71
N ASP A 86 26.09 -22.63 -7.34
CA ASP A 86 27.33 -21.88 -7.18
C ASP A 86 27.27 -20.59 -8.00
N LEU A 87 27.19 -19.45 -7.31
CA LEU A 87 27.10 -18.13 -7.94
C LEU A 87 28.48 -17.54 -8.28
N SER A 88 29.57 -18.18 -7.86
CA SER A 88 30.94 -17.74 -8.19
C SER A 88 31.22 -17.82 -9.70
N GLN A 89 30.47 -18.68 -10.41
CA GLN A 89 30.57 -18.89 -11.85
C GLN A 89 29.89 -17.78 -12.68
N LEU A 90 29.08 -16.92 -12.05
CA LEU A 90 28.44 -15.80 -12.74
C LEU A 90 29.47 -14.73 -13.13
N LEU A 91 29.36 -14.21 -14.35
CA LEU A 91 30.25 -13.18 -14.86
C LEU A 91 30.16 -11.91 -14.00
N GLN A 92 31.29 -11.21 -13.82
CA GLN A 92 31.32 -9.96 -13.03
C GLN A 92 30.47 -8.84 -13.66
N SER A 93 30.25 -8.88 -14.98
CA SER A 93 29.36 -7.93 -15.67
C SER A 93 27.88 -8.12 -15.30
N GLN A 94 27.49 -9.31 -14.82
CA GLN A 94 26.13 -9.61 -14.40
C GLN A 94 25.91 -9.09 -12.97
N GLN A 95 25.28 -7.92 -12.86
CA GLN A 95 24.96 -7.29 -11.57
C GLN A 95 23.67 -7.86 -10.94
N SER A 96 22.77 -8.41 -11.76
CA SER A 96 21.57 -9.12 -11.32
C SER A 96 21.39 -10.40 -12.12
N VAL A 97 20.76 -11.39 -11.50
CA VAL A 97 20.35 -12.64 -12.14
C VAL A 97 19.02 -13.13 -11.59
N THR A 98 18.11 -13.52 -12.47
CA THR A 98 16.83 -14.15 -12.09
C THR A 98 16.96 -15.66 -12.15
N PHE A 99 16.53 -16.34 -11.09
CA PHE A 99 16.41 -17.78 -11.03
C PHE A 99 14.94 -18.21 -11.11
N TYR A 100 14.70 -19.23 -11.91
CA TYR A 100 13.39 -19.80 -12.15
C TYR A 100 13.26 -21.11 -11.38
N ALA A 101 12.10 -21.33 -10.76
CA ALA A 101 11.70 -22.67 -10.35
C ALA A 101 11.26 -23.43 -11.59
N ALA A 102 11.93 -24.53 -11.89
CA ALA A 102 11.68 -25.33 -13.08
C ALA A 102 11.42 -26.80 -12.72
N LEU A 103 10.28 -27.30 -13.15
CA LEU A 103 9.89 -28.69 -13.02
C LEU A 103 9.83 -29.32 -14.42
N PRO A 104 10.54 -30.44 -14.69
CA PRO A 104 10.51 -31.05 -16.02
C PRO A 104 9.07 -31.28 -16.49
N ALA A 105 8.77 -30.88 -17.73
CA ALA A 105 7.45 -31.04 -18.29
C ALA A 105 7.04 -32.52 -18.29
N PHE A 106 5.78 -32.80 -17.98
CA PHE A 106 5.28 -34.18 -17.97
C PHE A 106 5.25 -34.75 -19.40
N LYS A 107 5.89 -35.90 -19.60
CA LYS A 107 6.02 -36.57 -20.89
C LYS A 107 4.98 -37.70 -21.01
N PRO A 108 4.07 -37.68 -21.99
CA PRO A 108 3.01 -38.68 -22.08
C PRO A 108 3.51 -40.09 -22.44
N PHE A 109 4.68 -40.22 -23.06
CA PHE A 109 5.21 -41.49 -23.57
C PHE A 109 6.36 -42.06 -22.72
N GLY A 110 6.45 -41.66 -21.44
CA GLY A 110 7.47 -42.13 -20.50
C GLY A 110 8.66 -41.19 -20.34
N GLY A 111 9.67 -41.63 -19.59
CA GLY A 111 10.83 -40.79 -19.25
C GLY A 111 10.55 -39.74 -18.16
N ASN A 112 9.49 -39.94 -17.37
CA ASN A 112 9.14 -39.07 -16.23
C ASN A 112 9.84 -39.44 -14.93
N PHE A 113 10.53 -40.60 -14.87
CA PHE A 113 11.09 -41.18 -13.67
C PHE A 113 12.59 -41.40 -13.83
N ALA A 114 13.36 -41.05 -12.79
CA ALA A 114 14.77 -41.40 -12.65
C ALA A 114 14.99 -42.26 -11.38
N PRO A 115 15.72 -43.39 -11.48
CA PRO A 115 16.13 -44.18 -10.33
C PRO A 115 17.05 -43.40 -9.38
N LEU A 116 17.13 -43.85 -8.13
CA LEU A 116 18.05 -43.28 -7.14
C LEU A 116 19.50 -43.35 -7.64
N GLY A 117 20.23 -42.23 -7.53
CA GLY A 117 21.65 -42.14 -7.93
C GLY A 117 21.91 -41.92 -9.42
N GLN A 118 20.87 -41.83 -10.25
CA GLN A 118 21.00 -41.40 -11.65
C GLN A 118 20.67 -39.92 -11.80
N THR A 119 21.27 -39.27 -12.80
CA THR A 119 21.04 -37.86 -13.10
C THR A 119 19.59 -37.65 -13.56
N ALA A 120 18.78 -37.02 -12.71
CA ALA A 120 17.36 -36.78 -12.97
C ALA A 120 17.11 -35.57 -13.91
N ASN A 121 18.07 -35.23 -14.78
CA ASN A 121 18.09 -33.97 -15.52
C ASN A 121 16.88 -33.68 -16.40
N ALA A 122 16.20 -34.73 -16.84
CA ALA A 122 15.02 -34.62 -17.67
C ALA A 122 13.81 -35.37 -17.08
N ALA A 123 13.92 -35.90 -15.87
CA ALA A 123 12.87 -36.69 -15.23
C ALA A 123 12.14 -35.83 -14.19
N ARG A 124 10.81 -35.79 -14.29
CA ARG A 124 9.96 -35.02 -13.37
C ARG A 124 9.99 -35.57 -11.94
N PHE A 125 10.11 -36.89 -11.83
CA PHE A 125 10.07 -37.62 -10.58
C PHE A 125 11.37 -38.39 -10.33
N VAL A 126 11.75 -38.47 -9.06
CA VAL A 126 12.87 -39.29 -8.57
C VAL A 126 12.38 -40.29 -7.54
N GLN A 127 13.06 -41.43 -7.47
CA GLN A 127 12.76 -42.47 -6.50
C GLN A 127 13.08 -42.04 -5.05
N ALA A 128 12.16 -42.28 -4.12
CA ALA A 128 12.40 -42.16 -2.69
C ALA A 128 11.79 -43.34 -1.94
N ASN A 129 12.62 -44.22 -1.39
CA ASN A 129 12.13 -45.36 -0.61
C ASN A 129 11.94 -44.94 0.85
N ALA A 130 10.85 -45.37 1.49
CA ALA A 130 10.61 -45.12 2.90
C ALA A 130 9.86 -46.29 3.55
N ASP A 131 10.09 -46.49 4.84
CA ASP A 131 9.31 -47.42 5.66
C ASP A 131 7.96 -46.77 5.99
N THR A 132 6.89 -47.44 5.59
CA THR A 132 5.53 -46.91 5.64
C THR A 132 4.70 -47.68 6.66
N PRO A 133 4.10 -47.00 7.65
CA PRO A 133 3.21 -47.64 8.62
C PRO A 133 1.87 -48.01 7.99
N ASP A 134 1.29 -49.12 8.47
CA ASP A 134 -0.12 -49.41 8.27
C ASP A 134 -0.98 -48.47 9.13
N LEU A 135 -1.94 -47.79 8.49
CA LEU A 135 -2.80 -46.81 9.12
C LEU A 135 -4.05 -47.41 9.77
N TYR A 136 -4.42 -48.67 9.48
CA TYR A 136 -5.73 -49.20 9.83
C TYR A 136 -5.69 -50.47 10.69
N THR A 137 -4.76 -51.40 10.42
CA THR A 137 -4.80 -52.75 11.03
C THR A 137 -3.65 -53.06 11.98
N GLN A 138 -2.79 -52.08 12.28
CA GLN A 138 -1.56 -52.27 13.08
C GLN A 138 -0.60 -53.32 12.50
N ALA A 139 -0.65 -53.57 11.18
CA ALA A 139 0.29 -54.44 10.53
C ALA A 139 1.72 -53.89 10.59
N ALA A 140 2.71 -54.75 10.36
CA ALA A 140 4.10 -54.36 10.29
C ALA A 140 4.31 -53.31 9.18
N GLN A 141 5.28 -52.41 9.41
CA GLN A 141 5.67 -51.43 8.40
C GLN A 141 6.14 -52.13 7.12
N ALA A 142 5.82 -51.54 5.98
CA ALA A 142 6.26 -52.01 4.68
C ALA A 142 7.17 -50.97 4.02
N GLN A 143 8.23 -51.42 3.37
CA GLN A 143 9.07 -50.53 2.59
C GLN A 143 8.38 -50.20 1.25
N LEU A 144 8.00 -48.94 1.05
CA LEU A 144 7.38 -48.46 -0.18
C LEU A 144 8.31 -47.54 -0.97
N THR A 145 8.13 -47.56 -2.30
CA THR A 145 8.84 -46.69 -3.23
C THR A 145 7.94 -45.53 -3.63
N TYR A 146 8.27 -44.32 -3.17
CA TYR A 146 7.59 -43.08 -3.49
C TYR A 146 8.27 -42.32 -4.64
N LEU A 147 7.51 -41.40 -5.24
CA LEU A 147 7.98 -40.44 -6.23
C LEU A 147 8.07 -39.05 -5.58
N LYS A 148 9.24 -38.43 -5.64
CA LYS A 148 9.44 -37.02 -5.28
C LYS A 148 9.62 -36.18 -6.52
N LYS A 149 9.12 -34.95 -6.54
CA LYS A 149 9.31 -34.03 -7.66
C LYS A 149 10.74 -33.49 -7.65
N SER A 150 11.35 -33.40 -8.82
CA SER A 150 12.70 -32.86 -9.01
C SER A 150 12.64 -31.42 -9.50
N VAL A 151 12.41 -30.46 -8.58
CA VAL A 151 12.50 -29.03 -8.92
C VAL A 151 13.95 -28.60 -9.05
N ARG A 152 14.19 -27.68 -9.99
CA ARG A 152 15.49 -27.10 -10.29
C ARG A 152 15.44 -25.59 -10.22
N LEU A 153 16.58 -25.01 -9.88
CA LEU A 153 16.84 -23.59 -10.04
C LEU A 153 17.60 -23.40 -11.34
N ILE A 154 16.95 -22.76 -12.31
CA ILE A 154 17.54 -22.51 -13.63
C ILE A 154 17.76 -21.00 -13.79
N SER A 155 18.95 -20.59 -14.22
CA SER A 155 19.27 -19.19 -14.46
C SER A 155 18.49 -18.64 -15.67
N GLU A 156 18.25 -17.33 -15.69
CA GLU A 156 17.65 -16.65 -16.85
C GLU A 156 18.44 -16.85 -18.16
N PHE A 157 19.74 -17.15 -18.06
CA PHE A 157 20.64 -17.39 -19.18
C PHE A 157 20.61 -18.83 -19.73
N GLU A 158 19.93 -19.75 -19.05
CA GLU A 158 19.82 -21.16 -19.45
C GLU A 158 18.48 -21.44 -20.17
N PRO A 159 18.44 -22.40 -21.12
CA PRO A 159 17.22 -22.76 -21.83
C PRO A 159 16.20 -23.44 -20.91
N ARG A 160 14.91 -23.08 -21.06
CA ARG A 160 13.82 -23.51 -20.15
C ARG A 160 12.64 -24.21 -20.84
N ASP A 161 12.68 -24.43 -22.16
CA ASP A 161 11.54 -24.93 -22.94
C ASP A 161 11.06 -26.33 -22.55
N SER A 162 11.92 -27.14 -21.94
CA SER A 162 11.59 -28.49 -21.45
C SER A 162 10.96 -28.53 -20.06
N TYR A 163 10.69 -27.36 -19.45
CA TYR A 163 10.22 -27.24 -18.08
C TYR A 163 8.92 -26.43 -17.97
N THR A 164 8.02 -26.86 -17.10
CA THR A 164 7.02 -25.97 -16.50
C THR A 164 7.76 -25.08 -15.50
N HIS A 165 7.72 -23.76 -15.68
CA HIS A 165 8.55 -22.85 -14.89
C HIS A 165 7.93 -21.47 -14.67
N PHE A 166 8.40 -20.78 -13.63
CA PHE A 166 8.11 -19.36 -13.38
C PHE A 166 9.26 -18.71 -12.58
N PRO A 167 9.43 -17.38 -12.65
CA PRO A 167 10.53 -16.71 -11.96
C PRO A 167 10.31 -16.82 -10.44
N LEU A 168 11.31 -17.34 -9.72
CA LEU A 168 11.22 -17.64 -8.29
C LEU A 168 11.80 -16.51 -7.45
N LEU A 169 13.00 -16.04 -7.83
CA LEU A 169 13.73 -15.00 -7.12
C LEU A 169 14.69 -14.30 -8.07
N ARG A 170 15.02 -13.04 -7.76
CA ARG A 170 16.09 -12.29 -8.41
C ARG A 170 17.16 -11.97 -7.40
N LEU A 171 18.41 -12.18 -7.77
CA LEU A 171 19.57 -11.84 -6.97
C LEU A 171 20.25 -10.60 -7.55
N ARG A 172 20.88 -9.83 -6.67
CA ARG A 172 21.77 -8.73 -7.05
C ARG A 172 23.09 -8.83 -6.30
N ARG A 173 24.17 -8.38 -6.94
CA ARG A 173 25.48 -8.26 -6.27
C ARG A 173 25.44 -7.12 -5.27
N VAL A 174 26.09 -7.32 -4.13
CA VAL A 174 26.27 -6.27 -3.12
C VAL A 174 27.64 -5.62 -3.32
N ALA A 175 27.75 -4.31 -3.09
CA ALA A 175 29.00 -3.57 -3.24
C ALA A 175 30.14 -4.11 -2.35
N THR A 176 29.81 -4.73 -1.22
CA THR A 176 30.77 -5.36 -0.29
C THR A 176 31.24 -6.75 -0.73
N GLY A 177 30.76 -7.24 -1.88
CA GLY A 177 30.94 -8.63 -2.31
C GLY A 177 29.75 -9.51 -1.91
N GLY A 178 29.60 -10.65 -2.61
CA GLY A 178 28.49 -11.57 -2.42
C GLY A 178 27.20 -11.15 -3.14
N PHE A 179 26.12 -11.86 -2.80
CA PHE A 179 24.79 -11.63 -3.37
C PHE A 179 23.75 -11.42 -2.27
N GLU A 180 22.66 -10.75 -2.63
CA GLU A 180 21.44 -10.70 -1.84
C GLU A 180 20.21 -10.83 -2.74
N MET A 181 19.05 -11.13 -2.14
CA MET A 181 17.79 -11.10 -2.87
C MET A 181 17.43 -9.67 -3.23
N ASP A 182 16.98 -9.44 -4.46
CA ASP A 182 16.54 -8.13 -4.91
C ASP A 182 15.23 -7.73 -4.20
N PRO A 183 15.24 -6.66 -3.37
CA PRO A 183 14.06 -6.22 -2.64
C PRO A 183 12.96 -5.59 -3.52
N ALA A 184 13.21 -5.40 -4.82
CA ALA A 184 12.22 -4.93 -5.78
C ALA A 184 11.54 -6.06 -6.56
N PHE A 185 12.04 -7.29 -6.47
CA PHE A 185 11.50 -8.43 -7.21
C PHE A 185 10.32 -9.06 -6.48
N VAL A 186 9.20 -9.23 -7.19
CA VAL A 186 8.00 -9.90 -6.67
C VAL A 186 7.70 -11.12 -7.55
N PRO A 187 7.78 -12.35 -7.03
CA PRO A 187 7.44 -13.54 -7.81
C PRO A 187 5.92 -13.66 -8.01
N PRO A 188 5.47 -14.45 -9.00
CA PRO A 188 4.12 -14.99 -9.03
C PRO A 188 3.82 -15.64 -7.69
N SER A 189 2.80 -15.16 -6.98
CA SER A 189 2.60 -15.47 -5.57
C SER A 189 1.17 -15.94 -5.32
N MET A 190 1.03 -17.03 -4.57
CA MET A 190 -0.27 -17.62 -4.21
C MET A 190 -1.03 -16.80 -3.17
N SER A 191 -0.31 -15.98 -2.39
CA SER A 191 -0.88 -15.14 -1.35
C SER A 191 -0.11 -13.83 -1.19
N VAL A 192 -0.75 -12.81 -0.61
CA VAL A 192 -0.08 -11.55 -0.23
C VAL A 192 1.07 -11.82 0.74
N ARG A 193 0.95 -12.82 1.63
CA ARG A 193 2.02 -13.25 2.55
C ARG A 193 3.25 -13.76 1.80
N SER A 194 3.05 -14.50 0.70
CA SER A 194 4.12 -15.06 -0.13
C SER A 194 4.91 -13.98 -0.89
N ALA A 195 4.39 -12.75 -0.93
CA ALA A 195 5.04 -11.57 -1.49
C ALA A 195 5.29 -10.49 -0.40
N PRO A 196 6.34 -10.63 0.43
CA PRO A 196 6.57 -9.74 1.58
C PRO A 196 6.60 -8.24 1.23
N ILE A 197 7.10 -7.90 0.04
CA ILE A 197 7.13 -6.52 -0.46
C ILE A 197 5.72 -5.94 -0.60
N LEU A 198 4.79 -6.71 -1.17
CA LEU A 198 3.40 -6.29 -1.34
C LEU A 198 2.71 -6.12 0.02
N PHE A 199 2.96 -7.03 0.96
CA PHE A 199 2.43 -6.90 2.32
C PHE A 199 2.93 -5.63 3.04
N LEU A 200 4.22 -5.31 2.91
CA LEU A 200 4.80 -4.08 3.47
C LEU A 200 4.25 -2.83 2.79
N GLN A 201 4.07 -2.84 1.47
CA GLN A 201 3.46 -1.73 0.74
C GLN A 201 2.01 -1.50 1.18
N LEU A 202 1.23 -2.57 1.31
CA LEU A 202 -0.14 -2.55 1.82
C LEU A 202 -0.20 -1.91 3.21
N ARG A 203 0.67 -2.36 4.14
CA ARG A 203 0.74 -1.79 5.49
C ARG A 203 1.01 -0.28 5.44
N ARG A 204 2.01 0.16 4.68
CA ARG A 204 2.34 1.59 4.56
C ARG A 204 1.19 2.40 3.94
N LEU A 205 0.45 1.82 3.01
CA LEU A 205 -0.72 2.47 2.42
C LEU A 205 -1.85 2.60 3.43
N ILE A 206 -2.12 1.56 4.23
CA ILE A 206 -3.10 1.60 5.32
C ILE A 206 -2.74 2.70 6.33
N ASP A 207 -1.47 2.77 6.75
CA ASP A 207 -0.98 3.81 7.66
C ASP A 207 -1.18 5.22 7.06
N ALA A 208 -0.88 5.39 5.76
CA ALA A 208 -1.07 6.67 5.06
C ALA A 208 -2.55 7.05 4.94
N LEU A 209 -3.43 6.09 4.61
CA LEU A 209 -4.88 6.31 4.56
C LEU A 209 -5.43 6.68 5.93
N GLN A 210 -4.99 6.01 7.00
CA GLN A 210 -5.40 6.34 8.36
C GLN A 210 -4.98 7.76 8.74
N ALA A 211 -3.73 8.14 8.49
CA ALA A 211 -3.24 9.50 8.74
C ALA A 211 -4.06 10.55 7.96
N LYS A 212 -4.41 10.25 6.70
CA LYS A 212 -5.27 11.12 5.88
C LYS A 212 -6.68 11.23 6.42
N VAL A 213 -7.29 10.12 6.83
CA VAL A 213 -8.63 10.10 7.46
C VAL A 213 -8.62 10.94 8.75
N SER A 214 -7.63 10.75 9.63
CA SER A 214 -7.48 11.55 10.85
C SER A 214 -7.29 13.03 10.58
N ALA A 215 -6.47 13.40 9.58
CA ALA A 215 -6.28 14.79 9.20
C ALA A 215 -7.56 15.44 8.67
N LEU A 216 -8.34 14.71 7.87
CA LEU A 216 -9.62 15.20 7.35
C LEU A 216 -10.66 15.36 8.46
N TYR A 217 -10.76 14.41 9.39
CA TYR A 217 -11.62 14.57 10.57
C TYR A 217 -11.28 15.81 11.39
N GLY A 218 -9.98 16.10 11.58
CA GLY A 218 -9.52 17.30 12.30
C GLY A 218 -9.92 18.63 11.64
N HIS A 219 -10.27 18.63 10.35
CA HIS A 219 -10.77 19.81 9.65
C HIS A 219 -12.30 20.00 9.78
N HIS A 220 -13.04 18.98 10.22
CA HIS A 220 -14.49 19.01 10.28
C HIS A 220 -14.99 19.43 11.67
N ARG A 221 -16.07 20.22 11.68
CA ARG A 221 -16.66 20.76 12.91
C ARG A 221 -17.52 19.69 13.58
N GLU A 222 -17.38 19.57 14.89
CA GLU A 222 -18.22 18.72 15.75
C GLU A 222 -19.13 19.59 16.64
N PRO A 223 -20.25 20.14 16.12
CA PRO A 223 -21.15 21.00 16.88
C PRO A 223 -21.83 20.28 18.07
N SER A 224 -21.89 18.95 18.06
CA SER A 224 -22.25 18.12 19.21
C SER A 224 -21.39 16.86 19.22
N LYS A 225 -21.17 16.27 20.41
CA LYS A 225 -20.35 15.05 20.54
C LYS A 225 -20.82 13.99 19.54
N ASN A 226 -19.91 13.55 18.66
CA ASN A 226 -20.11 12.50 17.66
C ASN A 226 -21.03 12.84 16.48
N VAL A 227 -21.34 14.11 16.21
CA VAL A 227 -22.06 14.52 14.98
C VAL A 227 -21.17 15.42 14.15
N ILE A 228 -20.84 14.95 12.94
CA ILE A 228 -20.03 15.69 11.97
C ILE A 228 -20.97 16.40 11.01
N GLU A 229 -20.86 17.72 10.91
CA GLU A 229 -21.63 18.54 9.98
C GLU A 229 -20.78 18.84 8.73
N PHE A 230 -21.33 18.56 7.55
CA PHE A 230 -20.72 18.92 6.27
C PHE A 230 -21.51 20.03 5.60
N ARG A 231 -20.85 21.09 5.14
CA ARG A 231 -21.47 22.17 4.37
C ARG A 231 -21.19 22.02 2.87
N SER A 232 -21.88 22.79 2.04
CA SER A 232 -21.74 22.74 0.58
C SER A 232 -20.30 23.01 0.09
N GLY A 233 -19.51 23.80 0.83
CA GLY A 233 -18.09 24.05 0.54
C GLY A 233 -17.15 22.88 0.87
N ASP A 234 -17.61 21.91 1.67
CA ASP A 234 -16.78 20.79 2.15
C ASP A 234 -16.92 19.53 1.30
N MET A 235 -17.65 19.60 0.17
CA MET A 235 -18.02 18.42 -0.62
C MET A 235 -16.81 17.63 -1.12
N SER A 236 -15.72 18.30 -1.52
CA SER A 236 -14.48 17.63 -1.92
C SER A 236 -13.80 16.91 -0.76
N SER A 237 -13.73 17.56 0.41
CA SER A 237 -13.19 16.97 1.65
C SER A 237 -14.02 15.77 2.10
N PHE A 238 -15.36 15.88 2.04
CA PHE A 238 -16.27 14.79 2.34
C PHE A 238 -16.02 13.58 1.42
N TRP A 239 -15.96 13.79 0.10
CA TRP A 239 -15.72 12.69 -0.84
C TRP A 239 -14.33 12.08 -0.67
N LEU A 240 -13.31 12.89 -0.35
CA LEU A 240 -11.98 12.36 -0.05
C LEU A 240 -12.00 11.53 1.23
N LEU A 241 -12.64 12.02 2.29
CA LEU A 241 -12.79 11.30 3.57
C LEU A 241 -13.53 9.98 3.36
N HIS A 242 -14.64 10.00 2.61
CA HIS A 242 -15.37 8.80 2.22
C HIS A 242 -14.50 7.82 1.46
N THR A 243 -13.75 8.30 0.46
CA THR A 243 -12.85 7.49 -0.36
C THR A 243 -11.75 6.85 0.48
N ALA A 244 -11.06 7.66 1.31
CA ALA A 244 -9.96 7.19 2.14
C ALA A 244 -10.45 6.22 3.23
N SER A 245 -11.61 6.49 3.86
CA SER A 245 -12.19 5.60 4.88
C SER A 245 -12.62 4.26 4.29
N THR A 246 -13.27 4.27 3.12
CA THR A 246 -13.69 3.06 2.42
C THR A 246 -12.50 2.25 1.93
N ALA A 247 -11.46 2.91 1.40
CA ALA A 247 -10.20 2.30 1.02
C ALA A 247 -9.49 1.66 2.22
N TYR A 248 -9.39 2.38 3.34
CA TYR A 248 -8.79 1.85 4.56
C TYR A 248 -9.52 0.58 5.03
N ALA A 249 -10.85 0.61 5.11
CA ALA A 249 -11.64 -0.53 5.57
C ALA A 249 -11.49 -1.76 4.66
N SER A 250 -11.54 -1.57 3.33
CA SER A 250 -11.42 -2.67 2.37
C SER A 250 -10.01 -3.27 2.35
N LEU A 251 -8.96 -2.43 2.39
CA LEU A 251 -7.57 -2.87 2.38
C LEU A 251 -7.15 -3.56 3.70
N THR A 252 -7.74 -3.15 4.82
CA THR A 252 -7.51 -3.77 6.13
C THR A 252 -7.91 -5.25 6.15
N HIS A 253 -8.89 -5.67 5.34
CA HIS A 253 -9.25 -7.08 5.19
C HIS A 253 -8.06 -7.91 4.68
N TYR A 254 -7.35 -7.44 3.65
CA TYR A 254 -6.18 -8.13 3.08
C TYR A 254 -4.97 -8.11 4.02
N PHE A 255 -4.85 -7.07 4.85
CA PHE A 255 -3.81 -7.00 5.87
C PHE A 255 -4.00 -8.05 6.97
N HIS A 256 -5.24 -8.25 7.44
CA HIS A 256 -5.55 -9.29 8.43
C HIS A 256 -5.64 -10.70 7.84
N HIS A 257 -5.92 -10.84 6.54
CA HIS A 257 -6.01 -12.11 5.83
C HIS A 257 -4.98 -12.19 4.69
N PRO A 258 -3.66 -12.16 5.01
CA PRO A 258 -2.62 -12.13 3.98
C PRO A 258 -2.48 -13.46 3.21
N GLY A 259 -3.26 -14.49 3.58
CA GLY A 259 -3.41 -15.73 2.81
C GLY A 259 -4.24 -15.58 1.53
N LEU A 260 -4.91 -14.43 1.33
CA LEU A 260 -5.65 -14.15 0.09
C LEU A 260 -4.70 -13.88 -1.07
N HIS A 261 -5.15 -14.22 -2.28
CA HIS A 261 -4.38 -14.09 -3.51
C HIS A 261 -4.13 -12.60 -3.86
N PRO A 262 -2.91 -12.23 -4.31
CA PRO A 262 -2.55 -10.84 -4.59
C PRO A 262 -3.38 -10.19 -5.69
N GLU A 263 -3.88 -10.95 -6.67
CA GLU A 263 -4.75 -10.40 -7.72
C GLU A 263 -6.02 -9.72 -7.16
N ARG A 264 -6.61 -10.26 -6.08
CA ARG A 264 -7.76 -9.62 -5.41
C ARG A 264 -7.38 -8.31 -4.70
N LEU A 265 -6.19 -8.26 -4.13
CA LEU A 265 -5.63 -7.02 -3.60
C LEU A 265 -5.41 -6.01 -4.73
N TYR A 266 -4.93 -6.46 -5.88
CA TYR A 266 -4.72 -5.61 -7.06
C TYR A 266 -6.02 -4.96 -7.52
N GLU A 267 -7.10 -5.73 -7.63
CA GLU A 267 -8.46 -5.23 -7.92
C GLU A 267 -8.89 -4.15 -6.92
N ALA A 268 -8.73 -4.40 -5.62
CA ALA A 268 -9.07 -3.43 -4.58
C ALA A 268 -8.25 -2.13 -4.71
N LEU A 269 -6.94 -2.23 -4.99
CA LEU A 269 -6.07 -1.09 -5.21
C LEU A 269 -6.44 -0.28 -6.47
N LEU A 270 -6.89 -0.95 -7.54
CA LEU A 270 -7.43 -0.26 -8.72
C LEU A 270 -8.66 0.58 -8.36
N GLY A 271 -9.55 0.05 -7.53
CA GLY A 271 -10.70 0.78 -7.00
C GLY A 271 -10.29 2.04 -6.23
N VAL A 272 -9.25 1.94 -5.37
CA VAL A 272 -8.69 3.09 -4.65
C VAL A 272 -8.10 4.12 -5.61
N ALA A 273 -7.27 3.68 -6.56
CA ALA A 273 -6.64 4.58 -7.53
C ALA A 273 -7.69 5.32 -8.37
N GLY A 274 -8.67 4.60 -8.93
CA GLY A 274 -9.74 5.18 -9.74
C GLY A 274 -10.59 6.19 -8.97
N ALA A 275 -10.89 5.92 -7.69
CA ALA A 275 -11.61 6.87 -6.85
C ALA A 275 -10.78 8.13 -6.56
N LEU A 276 -9.47 7.99 -6.28
CA LEU A 276 -8.58 9.12 -6.01
C LEU A 276 -8.31 9.99 -7.26
N MET A 277 -8.37 9.41 -8.47
CA MET A 277 -8.27 10.16 -9.74
C MET A 277 -9.40 11.16 -9.96
N THR A 278 -10.49 11.10 -9.18
CA THR A 278 -11.55 12.12 -9.24
C THR A 278 -11.08 13.49 -8.71
N PHE A 279 -10.04 13.52 -7.88
CA PHE A 279 -9.54 14.73 -7.23
C PHE A 279 -8.29 15.33 -7.87
N SER A 280 -7.66 14.63 -8.82
CA SER A 280 -6.44 15.08 -9.48
C SER A 280 -6.40 14.64 -10.93
N LYS A 281 -5.87 15.52 -11.79
CA LYS A 281 -5.64 15.26 -13.22
C LYS A 281 -4.21 14.84 -13.53
N SER A 282 -3.36 14.64 -12.52
CA SER A 282 -1.96 14.21 -12.71
C SER A 282 -1.86 12.83 -13.36
N TRP A 283 -2.92 12.01 -13.23
CA TRP A 283 -3.03 10.68 -13.81
C TRP A 283 -4.40 10.50 -14.46
N THR A 284 -4.46 9.61 -15.45
CA THR A 284 -5.68 9.24 -16.17
C THR A 284 -5.98 7.75 -16.01
N LEU A 285 -7.20 7.33 -16.32
CA LEU A 285 -7.58 5.91 -16.27
C LEU A 285 -6.75 5.03 -17.22
N ALA A 286 -6.22 5.60 -18.30
CA ALA A 286 -5.35 4.89 -19.24
C ALA A 286 -3.96 4.57 -18.64
N ASP A 287 -3.57 5.24 -17.56
CA ASP A 287 -2.29 5.01 -16.89
C ASP A 287 -2.31 3.79 -15.97
N LEU A 288 -3.50 3.29 -15.61
CA LEU A 288 -3.67 2.13 -14.74
C LEU A 288 -3.08 0.87 -15.40
N PRO A 289 -2.10 0.20 -14.75
CA PRO A 289 -1.46 -0.97 -15.35
C PRO A 289 -2.42 -2.18 -15.38
N PRO A 290 -2.35 -3.04 -16.41
CA PRO A 290 -3.00 -4.34 -16.38
C PRO A 290 -2.25 -5.30 -15.44
N TYR A 291 -2.99 -6.16 -14.74
CA TYR A 291 -2.39 -7.20 -13.90
C TYR A 291 -1.70 -8.28 -14.74
N GLN A 292 -0.47 -8.65 -14.37
CA GLN A 292 0.29 -9.72 -15.02
C GLN A 292 0.85 -10.66 -13.96
N HIS A 293 0.19 -11.80 -13.74
CA HIS A 293 0.57 -12.69 -12.65
C HIS A 293 1.96 -13.32 -12.79
N ALA A 294 2.44 -13.52 -14.02
CA ALA A 294 3.77 -14.07 -14.29
C ALA A 294 4.92 -13.12 -13.91
N ASP A 295 4.63 -11.82 -13.84
CA ASP A 295 5.55 -10.78 -13.38
C ASP A 295 4.75 -9.65 -12.69
N PRO A 296 4.29 -9.88 -11.44
CA PRO A 296 3.34 -8.98 -10.80
C PRO A 296 3.99 -7.68 -10.31
N GLY A 297 5.31 -7.69 -10.07
CA GLY A 297 6.04 -6.59 -9.44
C GLY A 297 5.86 -5.23 -10.12
N PRO A 298 6.12 -5.09 -11.43
CA PRO A 298 6.02 -3.82 -12.14
C PRO A 298 4.62 -3.17 -12.07
N ALA A 299 3.57 -3.98 -12.23
CA ALA A 299 2.19 -3.49 -12.20
C ALA A 299 1.81 -2.98 -10.80
N PHE A 300 2.13 -3.73 -9.74
CA PHE A 300 1.93 -3.29 -8.36
C PHE A 300 2.73 -2.05 -8.01
N ALA A 301 4.00 -1.99 -8.43
CA ALA A 301 4.87 -0.84 -8.15
C ALA A 301 4.32 0.44 -8.78
N LYS A 302 3.91 0.40 -10.05
CA LYS A 302 3.30 1.54 -10.75
C LYS A 302 1.97 1.94 -10.10
N LEU A 303 1.11 0.98 -9.75
CA LEU A 303 -0.16 1.28 -9.10
C LEU A 303 0.02 1.91 -7.71
N ASN A 304 0.93 1.39 -6.88
CA ASN A 304 1.24 1.95 -5.56
C ASN A 304 1.84 3.37 -5.68
N MET A 305 2.66 3.65 -6.70
CA MET A 305 3.15 5.00 -6.99
C MET A 305 2.00 5.96 -7.31
N ILE A 306 1.11 5.59 -8.24
CA ILE A 306 -0.07 6.39 -8.60
C ILE A 306 -0.91 6.69 -7.36
N ILE A 307 -1.21 5.68 -6.53
CA ILE A 307 -2.01 5.87 -5.32
C ILE A 307 -1.33 6.83 -4.34
N ARG A 308 -0.03 6.71 -4.12
CA ARG A 308 0.73 7.60 -3.23
C ARG A 308 0.71 9.05 -3.72
N ASP A 309 1.02 9.26 -4.99
CA ASP A 309 1.01 10.60 -5.60
C ASP A 309 -0.37 11.26 -5.48
N LEU A 310 -1.44 10.50 -5.77
CA LEU A 310 -2.80 10.98 -5.62
C LEU A 310 -3.14 11.26 -4.16
N LEU A 311 -2.79 10.38 -3.23
CA LEU A 311 -3.10 10.57 -1.81
C LEU A 311 -2.41 11.81 -1.22
N ASP A 312 -1.17 12.10 -1.66
CA ASP A 312 -0.41 13.28 -1.23
C ASP A 312 -0.99 14.57 -1.81
N THR A 313 -1.38 14.57 -3.09
CA THR A 313 -1.89 15.76 -3.80
C THR A 313 -3.19 16.31 -3.21
N VAL A 314 -4.05 15.47 -2.65
CA VAL A 314 -5.45 15.85 -2.35
C VAL A 314 -5.62 16.59 -1.00
N ILE A 315 -4.53 16.76 -0.23
CA ILE A 315 -4.52 17.66 0.95
C ILE A 315 -3.41 18.70 0.82
N SER A 316 -3.27 19.33 -0.35
CA SER A 316 -2.82 20.72 -0.31
C SER A 316 -4.03 21.57 0.08
N SER A 317 -4.39 21.53 1.36
CA SER A 317 -5.25 22.55 1.93
C SER A 317 -4.43 23.83 1.87
N LYS A 318 -4.62 24.61 0.80
CA LYS A 318 -4.05 25.95 0.61
C LYS A 318 -4.44 26.92 1.74
N TYR A 319 -5.18 26.45 2.74
CA TYR A 319 -5.42 27.14 3.98
C TYR A 319 -5.48 26.17 5.16
N PHE A 320 -5.28 26.68 6.37
CA PHE A 320 -5.60 26.01 7.62
C PHE A 320 -6.14 27.02 8.64
N ALA A 321 -7.00 26.56 9.55
CA ALA A 321 -7.52 27.40 10.64
C ALA A 321 -6.51 27.46 11.79
N ILE A 322 -6.39 28.62 12.42
CA ILE A 322 -5.61 28.86 13.63
C ILE A 322 -6.62 29.02 14.77
N ALA A 323 -6.55 28.13 15.74
CA ALA A 323 -7.40 28.19 16.92
C ALA A 323 -7.17 29.51 17.68
N LEU A 324 -8.27 30.15 18.08
CA LEU A 324 -8.27 31.38 18.86
C LEU A 324 -8.84 31.10 20.25
N ASP A 325 -7.99 31.10 21.26
CA ASP A 325 -8.37 30.86 22.65
C ASP A 325 -8.66 32.18 23.36
N LEU A 326 -9.81 32.29 24.02
CA LEU A 326 -10.15 33.45 24.85
C LEU A 326 -9.39 33.38 26.18
N ILE A 327 -8.28 34.08 26.27
CA ILE A 327 -7.38 34.04 27.44
C ILE A 327 -7.80 34.99 28.57
N LYS A 328 -8.42 36.12 28.22
CA LYS A 328 -8.99 37.11 29.15
C LYS A 328 -10.17 37.81 28.45
N PRO A 329 -11.11 38.44 29.17
CA PRO A 329 -12.24 39.12 28.56
C PRO A 329 -11.78 40.05 27.44
N SER A 330 -12.37 39.92 26.25
CA SER A 330 -12.01 40.67 25.04
C SER A 330 -10.67 40.34 24.36
N TYR A 331 -9.86 39.38 24.82
CA TYR A 331 -8.58 39.04 24.18
C TYR A 331 -8.54 37.57 23.74
N TYR A 332 -8.39 37.38 22.43
CA TYR A 332 -8.23 36.08 21.79
C TYR A 332 -6.79 35.87 21.38
N LEU A 333 -6.22 34.72 21.70
CA LEU A 333 -4.83 34.36 21.40
C LEU A 333 -4.79 33.22 20.39
N GLY A 334 -3.95 33.36 19.36
CA GLY A 334 -3.62 32.30 18.41
C GLY A 334 -2.13 32.02 18.36
N SER A 335 -1.76 30.75 18.19
CA SER A 335 -0.37 30.33 17.96
C SER A 335 -0.04 30.34 16.47
N LEU A 336 1.04 31.02 16.08
CA LEU A 336 1.56 31.05 14.72
C LEU A 336 2.75 30.08 14.62
N GLU A 337 2.50 28.78 14.71
CA GLU A 337 3.55 27.76 14.66
C GLU A 337 4.37 27.84 13.35
N SER A 338 5.69 28.01 13.47
CA SER A 338 6.58 28.32 12.35
C SER A 338 6.79 27.21 11.32
N GLY A 339 6.35 25.99 11.60
CA GLY A 339 6.54 24.87 10.67
C GLY A 339 5.66 24.94 9.43
N LYS A 340 4.55 25.70 9.48
CA LYS A 340 3.52 25.77 8.42
C LYS A 340 3.29 27.17 7.87
N ILE A 341 3.96 28.18 8.45
CA ILE A 341 3.77 29.59 8.13
C ILE A 341 5.11 30.12 7.60
N ASP A 342 5.07 30.70 6.42
CA ASP A 342 6.20 31.35 5.76
C ASP A 342 5.87 32.81 5.38
N ASP A 343 6.83 33.50 4.78
CA ASP A 343 6.68 34.90 4.37
C ASP A 343 5.61 35.10 3.27
N LYS A 344 5.12 34.01 2.65
CA LYS A 344 4.08 34.04 1.61
C LYS A 344 2.69 33.74 2.15
N THR A 345 2.60 33.34 3.42
CA THR A 345 1.35 32.98 4.06
C THR A 345 0.50 34.23 4.30
N ALA A 346 -0.73 34.24 3.79
CA ALA A 346 -1.68 35.33 3.97
C ALA A 346 -2.68 34.98 5.09
N PHE A 347 -2.95 35.91 6.00
CA PHE A 347 -3.90 35.69 7.09
C PHE A 347 -5.22 36.42 6.85
N TYR A 348 -6.32 35.70 7.08
CA TYR A 348 -7.68 36.22 7.01
C TYR A 348 -8.38 36.01 8.34
N LEU A 349 -9.01 37.06 8.86
CA LEU A 349 -9.91 36.99 10.01
C LEU A 349 -11.35 36.92 9.50
N ALA A 350 -12.03 35.81 9.78
CA ALA A 350 -13.46 35.66 9.55
C ALA A 350 -14.21 36.12 10.81
N VAL A 351 -15.14 37.06 10.65
CA VAL A 351 -15.92 37.65 11.74
C VAL A 351 -17.40 37.50 11.44
N SER A 352 -18.14 36.94 12.39
CA SER A 352 -19.60 36.91 12.37
C SER A 352 -20.13 37.35 13.74
N ALA A 353 -21.16 38.18 13.75
CA ALA A 353 -21.83 38.66 14.95
C ALA A 353 -23.27 39.04 14.59
N ASN A 354 -24.10 39.27 15.61
CA ASN A 354 -25.48 39.74 15.41
C ASN A 354 -25.51 41.25 15.05
N LEU A 355 -24.95 41.59 13.89
CA LEU A 355 -24.94 42.91 13.27
C LEU A 355 -25.03 42.77 11.75
N PRO A 356 -25.59 43.77 11.03
CA PRO A 356 -25.55 43.82 9.58
C PRO A 356 -24.10 43.76 9.04
N ALA A 357 -23.88 43.05 7.94
CA ALA A 357 -22.53 42.90 7.35
C ALA A 357 -21.85 44.25 7.05
N ILE A 358 -22.61 45.27 6.64
CA ILE A 358 -22.07 46.60 6.36
C ILE A 358 -21.54 47.30 7.63
N GLU A 359 -22.20 47.09 8.77
CA GLU A 359 -21.73 47.61 10.06
C GLU A 359 -20.48 46.87 10.52
N LEU A 360 -20.39 45.56 10.29
CA LEU A 360 -19.17 44.79 10.58
C LEU A 360 -17.98 45.29 9.77
N VAL A 361 -18.18 45.62 8.49
CA VAL A 361 -17.13 46.17 7.61
C VAL A 361 -16.56 47.47 8.16
N ASP A 362 -17.40 48.33 8.74
CA ASP A 362 -16.98 49.61 9.29
C ASP A 362 -16.38 49.48 10.71
N VAL A 363 -16.99 48.64 11.55
CA VAL A 363 -16.64 48.52 12.97
C VAL A 363 -15.35 47.73 13.19
N VAL A 364 -15.16 46.62 12.48
CA VAL A 364 -14.06 45.68 12.76
C VAL A 364 -12.69 46.32 12.54
N PRO A 365 -12.36 46.94 11.39
CA PRO A 365 -11.05 47.55 11.17
C PRO A 365 -10.72 48.69 12.16
N LEU A 366 -11.76 49.36 12.67
CA LEU A 366 -11.61 50.51 13.55
C LEU A 366 -11.40 50.09 15.01
N ARG A 367 -12.23 49.14 15.46
CA ARG A 367 -12.35 48.76 16.88
C ARG A 367 -11.46 47.59 17.27
N PHE A 368 -11.17 46.65 16.37
CA PHE A 368 -10.33 45.51 16.71
C PHE A 368 -8.87 45.94 16.71
N LYS A 369 -8.08 45.37 17.62
CA LYS A 369 -6.63 45.60 17.67
C LYS A 369 -5.92 44.25 17.57
N ILE A 370 -5.05 44.14 16.58
CA ILE A 370 -4.26 42.93 16.32
C ILE A 370 -2.78 43.24 16.51
N GLY A 371 -2.03 42.28 17.04
CA GLY A 371 -0.58 42.38 17.15
C GLY A 371 0.00 41.27 18.02
N ALA A 372 1.27 41.43 18.42
CA ALA A 372 1.88 40.55 19.41
C ALA A 372 1.19 40.72 20.79
N PRO A 373 1.11 39.67 21.63
CA PRO A 373 0.39 39.72 22.91
C PRO A 373 0.78 40.90 23.83
N ASP A 374 2.08 41.17 23.98
CA ASP A 374 2.60 42.25 24.84
C ASP A 374 2.34 43.67 24.30
N ASP A 375 2.06 43.75 23.01
CA ASP A 375 1.91 45.00 22.26
C ASP A 375 0.43 45.42 22.20
N VAL A 376 -0.50 44.46 22.04
CA VAL A 376 -1.95 44.75 21.95
C VAL A 376 -2.50 45.43 23.19
N GLU A 377 -2.08 45.01 24.39
CA GLU A 377 -2.54 45.63 25.64
C GLU A 377 -2.12 47.10 25.74
N LYS A 378 -0.90 47.42 25.29
CA LYS A 378 -0.41 48.81 25.22
C LYS A 378 -1.20 49.62 24.19
N PHE A 379 -1.59 49.01 23.07
CA PHE A 379 -2.38 49.69 22.04
C PHE A 379 -3.77 50.06 22.52
N VAL A 380 -4.40 49.17 23.28
CA VAL A 380 -5.71 49.42 23.87
C VAL A 380 -5.64 50.56 24.88
N LEU A 381 -4.64 50.56 25.77
CA LEU A 381 -4.47 51.62 26.78
C LEU A 381 -4.08 52.97 26.19
N SER A 382 -3.29 52.98 25.12
CA SER A 382 -2.74 54.21 24.51
C SER A 382 -3.49 54.67 23.26
N ALA A 383 -4.60 54.03 22.93
CA ALA A 383 -5.38 54.25 21.69
C ALA A 383 -4.54 54.22 20.40
N MET A 384 -3.46 53.42 20.39
CA MET A 384 -2.58 53.27 19.23
C MET A 384 -3.16 52.27 18.21
N PRO A 385 -2.88 52.44 16.91
CA PRO A 385 -3.26 51.44 15.91
C PRO A 385 -2.40 50.17 16.06
N GLY A 386 -3.03 49.01 15.92
CA GLY A 386 -2.33 47.73 15.79
C GLY A 386 -2.04 47.39 14.32
N VAL A 387 -1.81 46.10 14.04
CA VAL A 387 -1.77 45.55 12.67
C VAL A 387 -3.10 45.84 11.98
N ARG A 388 -3.03 46.34 10.74
CA ARG A 388 -4.21 46.77 10.00
C ARG A 388 -5.03 45.59 9.51
N LEU A 389 -6.34 45.70 9.68
CA LEU A 389 -7.34 44.84 9.08
C LEU A 389 -7.96 45.57 7.88
N GLN A 390 -8.12 44.88 6.76
CA GLN A 390 -8.79 45.41 5.60
C GLN A 390 -9.91 44.46 5.17
N HIS A 391 -11.11 44.99 4.94
CA HIS A 391 -12.22 44.18 4.44
C HIS A 391 -11.86 43.51 3.11
N ALA A 392 -12.05 42.20 3.04
CA ALA A 392 -11.79 41.37 1.88
C ALA A 392 -13.15 40.91 1.29
N PRO A 393 -13.74 41.66 0.33
CA PRO A 393 -15.04 41.32 -0.25
C PRO A 393 -15.01 40.01 -1.06
N GLN A 394 -13.82 39.60 -1.51
CA GLN A 394 -13.56 38.29 -2.09
C GLN A 394 -12.32 37.70 -1.42
N VAL A 395 -12.46 36.48 -0.93
CA VAL A 395 -11.35 35.67 -0.40
C VAL A 395 -10.82 34.73 -1.50
N PRO A 396 -9.56 34.26 -1.41
CA PRO A 396 -9.03 33.28 -2.35
C PRO A 396 -9.93 32.03 -2.42
N PRO A 397 -10.00 31.33 -3.56
CA PRO A 397 -10.83 30.12 -3.71
C PRO A 397 -10.52 29.01 -2.69
N ALA A 398 -9.34 29.07 -2.06
CA ALA A 398 -8.96 28.19 -0.98
C ALA A 398 -9.79 28.41 0.30
N VAL A 399 -10.17 29.65 0.61
CA VAL A 399 -10.84 29.99 1.87
C VAL A 399 -12.35 29.70 1.76
N PRO A 400 -12.94 28.95 2.70
CA PRO A 400 -14.36 28.64 2.69
C PRO A 400 -15.18 29.89 3.01
N VAL A 401 -16.09 30.28 2.11
CA VAL A 401 -17.02 31.39 2.29
C VAL A 401 -18.24 30.91 3.09
N ARG A 402 -18.54 31.59 4.19
CA ARG A 402 -19.64 31.25 5.11
C ARG A 402 -20.75 32.30 5.02
N PRO A 403 -22.02 31.89 5.17
CA PRO A 403 -23.13 32.83 5.33
C PRO A 403 -22.92 33.68 6.59
N ASP A 404 -23.40 34.92 6.56
CA ASP A 404 -23.38 35.87 7.67
C ASP A 404 -21.98 36.11 8.29
N THR A 405 -20.93 35.91 7.49
CA THR A 405 -19.53 36.07 7.89
C THR A 405 -18.84 37.07 6.97
N VAL A 406 -18.16 38.04 7.55
CA VAL A 406 -17.36 39.05 6.84
C VAL A 406 -15.89 38.73 7.03
N TYR A 407 -15.11 38.83 5.95
CA TYR A 407 -13.69 38.47 5.95
C TYR A 407 -12.81 39.71 5.90
N PHE A 408 -11.73 39.68 6.66
CA PHE A 408 -10.76 40.76 6.72
C PHE A 408 -9.36 40.20 6.51
N THR A 409 -8.61 40.75 5.57
CA THR A 409 -7.19 40.42 5.41
C THR A 409 -6.36 41.17 6.46
N ILE A 410 -5.36 40.49 7.02
CA ILE A 410 -4.35 41.10 7.89
C ILE A 410 -3.23 41.63 7.00
N GLU A 411 -2.97 42.93 7.07
CA GLU A 411 -1.95 43.55 6.23
C GLU A 411 -0.55 43.08 6.66
N ALA A 412 0.11 42.31 5.80
CA ALA A 412 1.44 41.75 6.00
C ALA A 412 2.57 42.79 5.82
N LYS A 413 2.41 44.00 6.37
CA LYS A 413 3.37 45.09 6.29
C LYS A 413 3.50 45.83 7.62
N GLY A 414 4.71 46.33 7.87
CA GLY A 414 5.02 47.22 8.98
C GLY A 414 5.55 46.51 10.22
N GLN A 415 6.21 47.29 11.08
CA GLN A 415 6.93 46.80 12.26
C GLN A 415 6.05 45.99 13.24
N MET A 416 4.76 46.31 13.33
CA MET A 416 3.81 45.61 14.21
C MET A 416 3.57 44.17 13.75
N TYR A 417 3.47 43.96 12.43
CA TYR A 417 3.30 42.64 11.84
C TYR A 417 4.56 41.81 12.01
N GLU A 418 5.74 42.39 11.76
CA GLU A 418 7.02 41.72 11.95
C GLU A 418 7.21 41.23 13.39
N ARG A 419 6.84 42.05 14.39
CA ARG A 419 6.88 41.64 15.80
C ARG A 419 5.91 40.51 16.13
N MET A 420 4.71 40.53 15.56
CA MET A 420 3.73 39.45 15.71
C MET A 420 4.28 38.12 15.15
N MET A 421 4.92 38.16 13.98
CA MET A 421 5.56 36.99 13.38
C MET A 421 6.77 36.51 14.21
N GLN A 422 7.60 37.41 14.71
CA GLN A 422 8.72 37.09 15.60
C GLN A 422 8.27 36.47 16.93
N ALA A 423 7.16 36.95 17.49
CA ALA A 423 6.55 36.40 18.69
C ALA A 423 5.87 35.03 18.45
N GLN A 424 5.72 34.62 17.18
CA GLN A 424 5.02 33.39 16.78
C GLN A 424 3.61 33.29 17.38
N SER A 425 2.97 34.44 17.61
CA SER A 425 1.66 34.49 18.23
C SER A 425 0.93 35.77 17.85
N ILE A 426 -0.38 35.65 17.72
CA ILE A 426 -1.30 36.73 17.41
C ILE A 426 -2.29 36.91 18.55
N SER A 427 -2.42 38.15 19.02
CA SER A 427 -3.46 38.55 19.96
C SER A 427 -4.46 39.45 19.24
N ILE A 428 -5.75 39.19 19.45
CA ILE A 428 -6.85 39.97 18.89
C ILE A 428 -7.67 40.51 20.06
N TYR A 429 -7.64 41.83 20.24
CA TYR A 429 -8.54 42.52 21.14
C TYR A 429 -9.84 42.88 20.43
N VAL A 430 -10.96 42.52 21.04
CA VAL A 430 -12.30 42.84 20.57
C VAL A 430 -13.10 43.54 21.69
N PRO A 431 -13.48 44.81 21.52
CA PRO A 431 -14.21 45.51 22.55
C PRO A 431 -15.60 44.92 22.79
N GLU A 432 -16.08 45.05 24.02
CA GLU A 432 -17.42 44.60 24.41
C GLU A 432 -18.52 45.31 23.60
N GLY A 433 -19.65 44.60 23.43
CA GLY A 433 -20.85 45.11 22.75
C GLY A 433 -21.27 44.33 21.49
N LEU A 434 -20.43 43.43 20.98
CA LEU A 434 -20.76 42.53 19.87
C LEU A 434 -21.42 41.25 20.38
N ARG A 435 -22.74 41.13 20.22
CA ARG A 435 -23.50 39.93 20.60
C ARG A 435 -23.25 38.80 19.61
N GLU A 436 -23.17 37.56 20.12
CA GLU A 436 -22.97 36.34 19.32
C GLU A 436 -21.73 36.38 18.43
N LEU A 437 -20.67 37.05 18.90
CA LEU A 437 -19.41 37.15 18.17
C LEU A 437 -18.75 35.77 18.02
N THR A 438 -18.41 35.43 16.78
CA THR A 438 -17.55 34.32 16.43
C THR A 438 -16.38 34.82 15.59
N LEU A 439 -15.18 34.33 15.93
CA LEU A 439 -13.92 34.67 15.27
C LEU A 439 -13.24 33.40 14.80
N GLU A 440 -12.66 33.45 13.62
CA GLU A 440 -11.80 32.40 13.12
C GLU A 440 -10.64 33.00 12.34
N LEU A 441 -9.43 32.61 12.69
CA LEU A 441 -8.23 33.01 11.98
C LEU A 441 -7.86 31.93 10.96
N ILE A 442 -7.65 32.34 9.72
CA ILE A 442 -7.36 31.46 8.60
C ILE A 442 -6.02 31.86 8.01
N ALA A 443 -5.07 30.93 7.97
CA ALA A 443 -3.81 31.09 7.25
C ALA A 443 -3.95 30.44 5.87
N VAL A 444 -3.60 31.16 4.80
CA VAL A 444 -3.62 30.70 3.42
C VAL A 444 -2.18 30.56 2.94
N THR A 445 -1.76 29.33 2.68
CA THR A 445 -0.42 29.02 2.16
C THR A 445 -0.41 29.14 0.64
N SER A 446 0.66 29.73 0.08
CA SER A 446 0.81 29.96 -1.36
C SER A 446 0.91 28.68 -2.19
#